data_AF-A0A6J3MCR2-F1
#
_entry.id   AF-A0A6J3MCR2-F1
#
_cell.length_a   1.000
_cell.length_b   1.000
_cell.length_c   1.000
_cell.angle_alpha   90.00
_cell.angle_beta   90.00
_cell.angle_gamma   90.00
#
_symmetry.space_group_name_H-M   'P 1'
#
loop_
_entity.id
_entity.type
_entity.pdbx_description
1 polymer ?
#
loop_
_entity_poly.entity_id
_entity_poly.type
_entity_poly.pdbx_seq_one_letter_code
_entity_poly.pdbx_strand_id
1 'polypeptide(L)'
;SNPPKANQPTPPQDDPPSTVYASYVSHDIKYNGAFEDSMMAVVLDESSSTPKRKGISPESTSPESLPVVNEEDLPLPLSDPRRKFTSPIPGVLLTHPGGYFEGGPGLDPEIDTFVEDFVERNAGISPTSSAAVLRSAVQQEVDQNMETLKERMEARRKAHERNEQIDKELKIMTDQHAMEMKINRKLAEER
;
A
#
# COMPACT_ATOMS: atom_id res chain seq x y z
N SER A 1 -14.87 -43.40 -48.47
CA SER A 1 -15.02 -41.94 -48.57
C SER A 1 -16.04 -41.47 -47.54
N ASN A 2 -15.60 -40.71 -46.55
CA ASN A 2 -16.46 -39.99 -45.58
C ASN A 2 -16.10 -38.50 -45.69
N PRO A 3 -17.06 -37.56 -45.66
CA PRO A 3 -16.79 -36.15 -45.90
C PRO A 3 -16.14 -35.47 -44.67
N PRO A 4 -15.38 -34.37 -44.85
CA PRO A 4 -14.79 -33.62 -43.75
C PRO A 4 -15.84 -32.75 -43.06
N LYS A 5 -15.90 -32.79 -41.72
CA LYS A 5 -16.73 -31.87 -40.93
C LYS A 5 -16.07 -30.49 -40.90
N ALA A 6 -16.90 -29.49 -41.20
CA ALA A 6 -16.57 -28.08 -41.34
C ALA A 6 -15.97 -27.47 -40.07
N ASN A 7 -15.00 -26.57 -40.28
CA ASN A 7 -14.49 -25.59 -39.32
C ASN A 7 -15.66 -24.85 -38.66
N GLN A 8 -15.83 -25.01 -37.36
CA GLN A 8 -16.54 -24.02 -36.55
C GLN A 8 -15.51 -23.01 -36.03
N PRO A 9 -15.80 -21.69 -36.09
CA PRO A 9 -14.96 -20.69 -35.44
C PRO A 9 -15.10 -20.86 -33.93
N THR A 10 -13.99 -21.08 -33.24
CA THR A 10 -13.93 -20.99 -31.77
C THR A 10 -14.40 -19.58 -31.36
N PRO A 11 -15.36 -19.43 -30.43
CA PRO A 11 -15.65 -18.12 -29.86
C PRO A 11 -14.35 -17.57 -29.20
N PRO A 12 -14.15 -16.24 -29.17
CA PRO A 12 -13.05 -15.69 -28.39
C PRO A 12 -13.21 -16.17 -26.95
N GLN A 13 -12.21 -16.91 -26.46
CA GLN A 13 -12.07 -17.10 -25.02
C GLN A 13 -11.64 -15.75 -24.49
N ASP A 14 -12.58 -15.00 -23.91
CA ASP A 14 -12.24 -14.02 -22.90
C ASP A 14 -11.65 -14.82 -21.74
N ASP A 15 -10.32 -14.93 -21.70
CA ASP A 15 -9.63 -15.52 -20.56
C ASP A 15 -10.08 -14.73 -19.32
N PRO A 16 -10.56 -15.39 -18.25
CA PRO A 16 -10.93 -14.70 -17.04
C PRO A 16 -9.71 -13.90 -16.57
N PRO A 17 -9.88 -12.66 -16.08
CA PRO A 17 -8.76 -11.89 -15.56
C PRO A 17 -8.08 -12.76 -14.50
N SER A 18 -6.79 -13.01 -14.68
CA SER A 18 -5.96 -13.72 -13.71
C SER A 18 -6.12 -13.02 -12.36
N THR A 19 -6.96 -13.54 -11.47
CA THR A 19 -7.14 -13.00 -10.12
C THR A 19 -5.95 -13.34 -9.22
N VAL A 20 -4.98 -14.10 -9.75
CA VAL A 20 -3.84 -14.61 -9.00
C VAL A 20 -2.72 -13.58 -8.94
N TYR A 21 -2.57 -12.76 -9.98
CA TYR A 21 -1.47 -11.81 -10.15
C TYR A 21 -1.95 -10.44 -10.59
N ALA A 22 -1.26 -9.40 -10.14
CA ALA A 22 -1.55 -8.02 -10.50
C ALA A 22 -1.02 -7.69 -11.91
N SER A 23 -1.77 -6.87 -12.64
CA SER A 23 -1.35 -6.25 -13.90
C SER A 23 -0.69 -4.88 -13.71
N TYR A 24 -0.52 -4.44 -12.45
CA TYR A 24 -0.05 -3.12 -12.05
C TYR A 24 1.08 -3.27 -11.03
N VAL A 25 1.90 -2.23 -10.89
CA VAL A 25 2.94 -2.12 -9.87
C VAL A 25 2.56 -1.09 -8.81
N SER A 26 3.10 -1.20 -7.59
CA SER A 26 2.72 -0.32 -6.47
C SER A 26 2.81 1.18 -6.79
N HIS A 27 3.75 1.60 -7.64
CA HIS A 27 3.93 3.01 -7.97
C HIS A 27 2.92 3.57 -8.99
N ASP A 28 2.13 2.70 -9.64
CA ASP A 28 1.03 3.10 -10.51
C ASP A 28 -0.25 3.39 -9.71
N ILE A 29 -0.31 2.91 -8.46
CA ILE A 29 -1.44 3.13 -7.57
C ILE A 29 -1.52 4.61 -7.18
N LYS A 30 -2.72 5.17 -7.29
CA LYS A 30 -2.97 6.58 -6.98
C LYS A 30 -2.62 6.89 -5.52
N TYR A 31 -1.94 8.02 -5.32
CA TYR A 31 -1.67 8.54 -3.99
C TYR A 31 -2.96 8.76 -3.19
N ASN A 32 -2.98 8.28 -1.94
CA ASN A 32 -4.09 8.50 -1.02
C ASN A 32 -3.55 8.89 0.37
N GLY A 33 -3.75 10.15 0.76
CA GLY A 33 -3.26 10.67 2.04
C GLY A 33 -3.86 9.95 3.26
N ALA A 34 -5.14 9.58 3.21
CA ALA A 34 -5.81 8.90 4.33
C ALA A 34 -5.27 7.48 4.56
N PHE A 35 -4.88 6.77 3.49
CA PHE A 35 -4.20 5.48 3.59
C PHE A 35 -2.84 5.63 4.26
N GLU A 36 -2.03 6.59 3.79
CA GLU A 36 -0.71 6.90 4.37
C GLU A 36 -0.82 7.34 5.84
N ASP A 37 -1.82 8.14 6.20
CA ASP A 37 -2.05 8.56 7.58
C ASP A 37 -2.47 7.36 8.46
N SER A 38 -3.26 6.44 7.91
CA SER A 38 -3.62 5.19 8.60
C SER A 38 -2.39 4.29 8.80
N MET A 39 -1.52 4.19 7.80
CA MET A 39 -0.25 3.47 7.89
C MET A 39 0.67 4.09 8.94
N MET A 40 0.81 5.42 8.94
CA MET A 40 1.59 6.16 9.92
C MET A 40 1.10 5.89 11.35
N ALA A 41 -0.21 5.94 11.57
CA ALA A 41 -0.80 5.65 12.88
C ALA A 41 -0.47 4.22 13.32
N VAL A 42 -0.62 3.22 12.44
CA VAL A 42 -0.35 1.82 12.80
C VAL A 42 1.14 1.55 13.06
N VAL A 43 2.03 2.15 12.27
CA VAL A 43 3.48 1.94 12.37
C VAL A 43 4.09 2.63 13.60
N LEU A 44 3.65 3.86 13.90
CA LEU A 44 4.23 4.66 15.00
C LEU A 44 3.53 4.44 16.34
N ASP A 45 2.22 4.17 16.35
CA ASP A 45 1.47 3.98 17.60
C ASP A 45 1.35 2.50 17.95
N GLU A 46 2.36 1.98 18.67
CA GLU A 46 2.35 0.63 19.23
C GLU A 46 1.16 0.35 20.17
N SER A 47 0.53 1.43 20.67
CA SER A 47 -0.63 1.40 21.59
C SER A 47 -1.97 1.63 20.91
N SER A 48 -2.01 1.84 19.58
CA SER A 48 -3.27 2.06 18.86
C SER A 48 -4.19 0.84 19.07
N SER A 49 -5.31 1.10 19.75
CA SER A 49 -6.27 0.14 20.31
C SER A 49 -6.95 -0.80 19.31
N THR A 50 -6.52 -0.83 18.05
CA THR A 50 -6.93 -1.88 17.12
C THR A 50 -6.38 -3.20 17.62
N PRO A 51 -7.23 -4.19 17.99
CA PRO A 51 -6.73 -5.51 18.36
C PRO A 51 -5.84 -5.98 17.22
N LYS A 52 -4.57 -6.31 17.51
CA LYS A 52 -3.63 -6.87 16.52
C LYS A 52 -4.33 -8.05 15.88
N ARG A 53 -4.96 -7.80 14.73
CA ARG A 53 -5.79 -8.81 14.07
C ARG A 53 -4.82 -9.91 13.68
N LYS A 54 -5.00 -11.08 14.28
CA LYS A 54 -4.21 -12.25 13.88
C LYS A 54 -4.65 -12.60 12.47
N GLY A 55 -3.81 -12.28 11.50
CA GLY A 55 -4.01 -12.70 10.13
C GLY A 55 -3.95 -14.22 10.02
N ILE A 56 -4.48 -14.73 8.92
CA ILE A 56 -4.33 -16.13 8.51
C ILE A 56 -2.99 -16.32 7.77
N SER A 57 -2.34 -17.45 8.04
CA SER A 57 -1.14 -17.86 7.30
C SER A 57 -1.52 -18.23 5.86
N PRO A 58 -0.71 -17.82 4.87
CA PRO A 58 -1.00 -18.08 3.45
C PRO A 58 -1.10 -19.57 3.10
N GLU A 59 -0.43 -20.45 3.85
CA GLU A 59 -0.40 -21.91 3.63
C GLU A 59 -1.78 -22.59 3.76
N SER A 60 -2.77 -21.89 4.31
CA SER A 60 -4.10 -22.45 4.63
C SER A 60 -5.20 -22.11 3.62
N THR A 61 -4.90 -21.40 2.53
CA THR A 61 -5.93 -20.82 1.65
C THR A 61 -5.76 -21.25 0.18
N SER A 62 -6.87 -21.65 -0.46
CA SER A 62 -6.91 -21.94 -1.91
C SER A 62 -6.89 -20.64 -2.72
N PRO A 63 -6.18 -20.57 -3.86
CA PRO A 63 -6.22 -19.39 -4.75
C PRO A 63 -7.63 -18.98 -5.17
N GLU A 64 -8.55 -19.94 -5.30
CA GLU A 64 -9.95 -19.72 -5.71
C GLU A 64 -10.79 -18.98 -4.65
N SER A 65 -10.34 -18.94 -3.39
CA SER A 65 -11.05 -18.23 -2.31
C SER A 65 -10.49 -16.83 -2.05
N LEU A 66 -9.54 -16.37 -2.86
CA LEU A 66 -8.97 -15.03 -2.76
C LEU A 66 -9.98 -13.97 -3.25
N PRO A 67 -10.02 -12.80 -2.58
CA PRO A 67 -10.97 -11.75 -2.92
C PRO A 67 -10.58 -11.08 -4.25
N VAL A 68 -11.56 -10.82 -5.12
CA VAL A 68 -11.33 -9.96 -6.29
C VAL A 68 -11.15 -8.51 -5.82
N VAL A 69 -10.06 -7.88 -6.26
CA VAL A 69 -9.71 -6.48 -5.98
C VAL A 69 -9.38 -5.82 -7.32
N ASN A 70 -10.11 -4.77 -7.67
CA ASN A 70 -9.84 -3.98 -8.87
C ASN A 70 -8.79 -2.91 -8.58
N GLU A 71 -7.93 -2.63 -9.55
CA GLU A 71 -6.91 -1.58 -9.47
C GLU A 71 -7.52 -0.19 -9.21
N GLU A 72 -8.69 0.07 -9.80
CA GLU A 72 -9.41 1.35 -9.67
C GLU A 72 -9.84 1.68 -8.23
N ASP A 73 -9.99 0.65 -7.40
CA ASP A 73 -10.39 0.77 -5.99
C ASP A 73 -9.20 1.01 -5.06
N LEU A 74 -7.96 0.95 -5.56
CA LEU A 74 -6.75 1.04 -4.76
C LEU A 74 -6.36 2.50 -4.45
N PRO A 75 -5.73 2.76 -3.27
CA PRO A 75 -5.46 1.80 -2.20
C PRO A 75 -6.68 1.54 -1.31
N LEU A 76 -6.83 0.29 -0.85
CA LEU A 76 -7.90 -0.10 0.07
C LEU A 76 -7.60 0.39 1.50
N PRO A 77 -8.60 0.83 2.28
CA PRO A 77 -8.43 1.14 3.70
C PRO A 77 -7.85 -0.04 4.49
N LEU A 78 -7.06 0.21 5.54
CA LEU A 78 -6.52 -0.85 6.43
C LEU A 78 -7.61 -1.63 7.17
N SER A 79 -8.80 -1.04 7.33
CA SER A 79 -9.99 -1.66 7.92
C SER A 79 -10.79 -2.53 6.95
N ASP A 80 -10.43 -2.59 5.65
CA ASP A 80 -11.16 -3.34 4.64
C ASP A 80 -11.32 -4.82 5.06
N PRO A 81 -12.55 -5.38 5.02
CA PRO A 81 -12.82 -6.73 5.49
C PRO A 81 -12.15 -7.83 4.65
N ARG A 82 -11.67 -7.52 3.44
CA ARG A 82 -10.90 -8.43 2.58
C ARG A 82 -9.48 -8.62 3.10
N ARG A 83 -8.96 -7.71 3.93
CA ARG A 83 -7.62 -7.82 4.53
C ARG A 83 -7.62 -8.85 5.65
N LYS A 84 -7.07 -10.04 5.37
CA LYS A 84 -7.08 -11.19 6.28
C LYS A 84 -5.72 -11.86 6.43
N PHE A 85 -4.79 -11.64 5.51
CA PHE A 85 -3.49 -12.31 5.51
C PHE A 85 -2.48 -11.54 6.33
N THR A 86 -1.60 -12.26 7.02
CA THR A 86 -0.51 -11.65 7.79
C THR A 86 0.44 -10.89 6.88
N SER A 87 0.91 -9.73 7.36
CA SER A 87 2.00 -8.97 6.72
C SER A 87 3.21 -8.88 7.67
N PRO A 88 4.40 -8.52 7.15
CA PRO A 88 5.56 -8.22 8.00
C PRO A 88 5.37 -6.99 8.91
N ILE A 89 4.43 -6.09 8.58
CA ILE A 89 4.13 -4.90 9.37
C ILE A 89 3.10 -5.27 10.45
N PRO A 90 3.45 -5.20 11.75
CA PRO A 90 2.53 -5.53 12.81
C PRO A 90 1.26 -4.66 12.75
N GLY A 91 0.09 -5.29 12.80
CA GLY A 91 -1.20 -4.58 12.75
C GLY A 91 -1.74 -4.31 11.35
N VAL A 92 -0.93 -4.49 10.30
CA VAL A 92 -1.36 -4.39 8.90
C VAL A 92 -1.63 -5.79 8.34
N LEU A 93 -2.81 -5.94 7.71
CA LEU A 93 -3.20 -7.16 7.02
C LEU A 93 -3.26 -6.94 5.51
N LEU A 94 -2.90 -7.98 4.77
CA LEU A 94 -2.97 -8.03 3.31
C LEU A 94 -4.28 -8.66 2.86
N THR A 95 -4.68 -8.30 1.64
CA THR A 95 -5.83 -8.95 0.96
C THR A 95 -5.45 -10.28 0.31
N HIS A 96 -4.18 -10.45 -0.03
CA HIS A 96 -3.62 -11.64 -0.68
C HIS A 96 -2.30 -12.04 -0.01
N PRO A 97 -1.97 -13.35 0.03
CA PRO A 97 -0.62 -13.83 0.34
C PRO A 97 0.45 -13.12 -0.50
N GLY A 98 1.42 -12.46 0.14
CA GLY A 98 2.53 -11.79 -0.57
C GLY A 98 2.11 -10.65 -1.51
N GLY A 99 0.86 -10.18 -1.42
CA GLY A 99 0.37 -9.08 -2.24
C GLY A 99 0.77 -7.70 -1.71
N TYR A 100 0.31 -6.67 -2.39
CA TYR A 100 0.61 -5.28 -2.05
C TYR A 100 -0.05 -4.80 -0.75
N PHE A 101 0.60 -3.86 -0.06
CA PHE A 101 0.05 -3.24 1.15
C PHE A 101 -1.18 -2.39 0.85
N GLU A 102 -1.22 -1.79 -0.33
CA GLU A 102 -2.34 -1.03 -0.89
C GLU A 102 -3.55 -1.93 -1.17
N GLY A 103 -3.32 -3.22 -1.43
CA GLY A 103 -4.35 -4.21 -1.72
C GLY A 103 -4.14 -4.91 -3.08
N GLY A 104 -4.84 -6.02 -3.25
CA GLY A 104 -4.72 -6.90 -4.41
C GLY A 104 -3.56 -7.89 -4.34
N PRO A 105 -3.42 -8.74 -5.38
CA PRO A 105 -2.35 -9.72 -5.51
C PRO A 105 -0.98 -9.07 -5.76
N GLY A 106 0.09 -9.85 -5.67
CA GLY A 106 1.44 -9.46 -6.12
C GLY A 106 1.62 -9.67 -7.62
N LEU A 107 2.79 -9.35 -8.15
CA LEU A 107 3.13 -9.61 -9.55
C LEU A 107 3.24 -11.10 -9.83
N ASP A 108 3.11 -11.46 -11.12
CA ASP A 108 3.50 -12.78 -11.59
C ASP A 108 5.03 -12.95 -11.38
N PRO A 109 5.48 -14.04 -10.73
CA PRO A 109 6.90 -14.30 -10.50
C PRO A 109 7.76 -14.27 -11.76
N GLU A 110 7.18 -14.53 -12.95
CA GLU A 110 7.92 -14.48 -14.22
C GLU A 110 8.20 -13.05 -14.72
N ILE A 111 7.43 -12.06 -14.24
CA ILE A 111 7.64 -10.63 -14.54
C ILE A 111 8.25 -9.86 -13.36
N ASP A 112 8.29 -10.49 -12.18
CA ASP A 112 8.84 -9.91 -10.95
C ASP A 112 10.36 -9.99 -10.94
N THR A 113 11.03 -8.85 -10.99
CA THR A 113 12.50 -8.76 -10.95
C THR A 113 13.07 -8.82 -9.53
N PHE A 114 12.21 -8.97 -8.51
CA PHE A 114 12.63 -8.95 -7.12
C PHE A 114 13.73 -9.98 -6.82
N VAL A 115 13.64 -11.19 -7.40
CA VAL A 115 14.60 -12.27 -7.10
C VAL A 115 16.00 -11.89 -7.57
N GLU A 116 16.12 -11.37 -8.78
CA GLU A 116 17.38 -10.89 -9.36
C GLU A 116 17.92 -9.72 -8.52
N ASP A 117 17.08 -8.70 -8.27
CA ASP A 117 17.46 -7.51 -7.51
C ASP A 117 17.88 -7.86 -6.06
N PHE A 118 17.24 -8.85 -5.45
CA PHE A 118 17.55 -9.33 -4.11
C PHE A 118 18.92 -10.01 -4.08
N VAL A 119 19.21 -10.88 -5.05
CA VAL A 119 20.50 -11.59 -5.14
C VAL A 119 21.65 -10.62 -5.44
N GLU A 120 21.44 -9.65 -6.33
CA GLU A 120 22.45 -8.65 -6.67
C GLU A 120 22.83 -7.75 -5.49
N ARG A 121 21.83 -7.35 -4.68
CA ARG A 121 22.05 -6.49 -3.50
C ARG A 121 22.66 -7.23 -2.31
N ASN A 122 22.44 -8.54 -2.21
CA ASN A 122 22.88 -9.35 -1.08
C ASN A 122 24.07 -10.25 -1.46
N ALA A 123 25.27 -9.65 -1.50
CA ALA A 123 26.51 -10.36 -1.81
C ALA A 123 26.72 -11.58 -0.87
N GLY A 124 26.77 -12.78 -1.47
CA GLY A 124 26.89 -14.05 -0.74
C GLY A 124 25.60 -14.88 -0.71
N ILE A 125 24.52 -14.36 -1.26
CA ILE A 125 23.30 -15.12 -1.53
C ILE A 125 23.29 -15.54 -2.99
N SER A 126 22.88 -16.77 -3.24
CA SER A 126 22.62 -17.33 -4.55
C SER A 126 21.20 -17.92 -4.54
N PRO A 127 20.54 -18.05 -5.70
CA PRO A 127 19.32 -18.85 -5.83
C PRO A 127 19.46 -20.29 -5.29
N THR A 128 20.69 -20.82 -5.22
CA THR A 128 20.99 -22.15 -4.69
C THR A 128 21.38 -22.17 -3.20
N SER A 129 21.29 -21.04 -2.51
CA SER A 129 21.58 -20.96 -1.06
C SER A 129 20.61 -21.81 -0.25
N SER A 130 21.06 -22.30 0.91
CA SER A 130 20.18 -23.08 1.79
C SER A 130 18.97 -22.26 2.25
N ALA A 131 17.83 -22.92 2.46
CA ALA A 131 16.60 -22.26 2.90
C ALA A 131 16.77 -21.46 4.21
N ALA A 132 17.66 -21.90 5.11
CA ALA A 132 17.95 -21.18 6.34
C ALA A 132 18.68 -19.85 6.08
N VAL A 133 19.65 -19.83 5.15
CA VAL A 133 20.39 -18.63 4.76
C VAL A 133 19.45 -17.63 4.08
N LEU A 134 18.62 -18.11 3.14
CA LEU A 134 17.63 -17.27 2.45
C LEU A 134 16.65 -16.62 3.44
N ARG A 135 16.08 -17.40 4.37
CA ARG A 135 15.18 -16.85 5.38
C ARG A 135 15.85 -15.79 6.26
N SER A 136 17.09 -16.03 6.68
CA SER A 136 17.82 -15.07 7.51
C SER A 136 18.07 -13.75 6.77
N ALA A 137 18.38 -13.81 5.49
CA ALA A 137 18.62 -12.63 4.68
C ALA A 137 17.34 -11.86 4.36
N VAL A 138 16.26 -12.57 4.00
CA VAL A 138 14.93 -11.95 3.82
C VAL A 138 14.50 -11.26 5.11
N GLN A 139 14.71 -11.89 6.28
CA GLN A 139 14.40 -11.27 7.56
C GLN A 139 15.22 -9.99 7.78
N GLN A 140 16.51 -10.01 7.48
CA GLN A 140 17.36 -8.83 7.61
C GLN A 140 16.90 -7.68 6.70
N GLU A 141 16.52 -7.96 5.45
CA GLU A 141 15.99 -6.94 4.53
C GLU A 141 14.63 -6.41 5.01
N VAL A 142 13.76 -7.28 5.52
CA VAL A 142 12.49 -6.89 6.14
C VAL A 142 12.74 -5.95 7.33
N ASP A 143 13.70 -6.27 8.21
CA ASP A 143 14.02 -5.45 9.37
C ASP A 143 14.56 -4.06 8.96
N GLN A 144 15.42 -4.01 7.95
CA GLN A 144 15.94 -2.75 7.39
C GLN A 144 14.84 -1.90 6.74
N ASN A 145 13.94 -2.55 5.99
CA ASN A 145 12.79 -1.89 5.37
C ASN A 145 11.80 -1.40 6.43
N MET A 146 11.64 -2.13 7.54
CA MET A 146 10.81 -1.70 8.68
C MET A 146 11.37 -0.44 9.33
N GLU A 147 12.69 -0.35 9.50
CA GLU A 147 13.31 0.86 10.06
C GLU A 147 13.13 2.05 9.11
N THR A 148 13.39 1.84 7.82
CA THR A 148 13.16 2.87 6.79
C THR A 148 11.69 3.33 6.77
N LEU A 149 10.74 2.40 6.93
CA LEU A 149 9.33 2.71 7.01
C LEU A 149 9.03 3.59 8.23
N LYS A 150 9.54 3.26 9.41
CA LYS A 150 9.37 4.07 10.62
C LYS A 150 9.92 5.47 10.43
N GLU A 151 11.13 5.62 9.91
CA GLU A 151 11.74 6.93 9.62
C GLU A 151 10.86 7.78 8.70
N ARG A 152 10.33 7.17 7.63
CA ARG A 152 9.41 7.86 6.70
C ARG A 152 8.10 8.27 7.37
N MET A 153 7.52 7.41 8.19
CA MET A 153 6.29 7.71 8.93
C MET A 153 6.53 8.84 9.96
N GLU A 154 7.67 8.86 10.65
CA GLU A 154 8.01 9.98 11.54
C GLU A 154 8.21 11.29 10.79
N ALA A 155 8.86 11.26 9.63
CA ALA A 155 9.01 12.43 8.78
C ALA A 155 7.64 12.96 8.32
N ARG A 156 6.72 12.05 7.96
CA ARG A 156 5.33 12.40 7.63
C ARG A 156 4.62 13.06 8.82
N ARG A 157 4.72 12.49 10.02
CA ARG A 157 4.11 13.07 11.24
C ARG A 157 4.60 14.51 11.48
N LYS A 158 5.92 14.73 11.40
CA LYS A 158 6.51 16.08 11.54
C LYS A 158 6.01 17.04 10.46
N ALA A 159 5.85 16.57 9.23
CA ALA A 159 5.29 17.38 8.15
C ALA A 159 3.82 17.76 8.43
N HIS A 160 3.02 16.82 8.95
CA HIS A 160 1.63 17.08 9.35
C HIS A 160 1.54 18.14 10.45
N GLU A 161 2.32 17.98 11.53
CA GLU A 161 2.39 18.95 12.64
C GLU A 161 2.81 20.35 12.16
N ARG A 162 3.78 20.43 11.25
CA ARG A 162 4.22 21.69 10.66
C ARG A 162 3.11 22.33 9.82
N ASN A 163 2.40 21.55 9.01
CA ASN A 163 1.28 22.05 8.21
C ASN A 163 0.16 22.60 9.10
N GLU A 164 -0.20 21.90 10.18
CA GLU A 164 -1.18 22.38 11.15
C GLU A 164 -0.76 23.70 11.81
N GLN A 165 0.53 23.87 12.12
CA GLN A 165 1.04 25.12 12.65
C GLN A 165 0.90 26.27 11.63
N ILE A 166 1.29 26.02 10.38
CA ILE A 166 1.17 27.00 9.29
C ILE A 166 -0.29 27.40 9.08
N ASP A 167 -1.22 26.45 9.10
CA ASP A 167 -2.66 26.73 8.94
C ASP A 167 -3.19 27.62 10.08
N LYS A 168 -2.73 27.41 11.31
CA LYS A 168 -3.07 28.29 12.45
C LYS A 168 -2.51 29.70 12.26
N GLU A 169 -1.26 29.82 11.82
CA GLU A 169 -0.62 31.12 11.54
C GLU A 169 -1.32 31.86 10.40
N LEU A 170 -1.66 31.17 9.31
CA LEU A 170 -2.43 31.72 8.18
C LEU A 170 -3.81 32.20 8.62
N LYS A 171 -4.49 31.44 9.48
CA LYS A 171 -5.79 31.84 10.02
C LYS A 171 -5.67 33.13 10.84
N ILE A 172 -4.67 33.24 11.73
CA ILE A 172 -4.44 34.43 12.55
C ILE A 172 -4.16 35.65 11.66
N MET A 173 -3.27 35.52 10.66
CA MET A 173 -2.96 36.61 9.74
C MET A 173 -4.18 37.04 8.91
N THR A 174 -5.00 36.08 8.47
CA THR A 174 -6.24 36.36 7.73
C THR A 174 -7.26 37.11 8.59
N ASP A 175 -7.42 36.70 9.85
CA ASP A 175 -8.31 37.35 10.81
C ASP A 175 -7.85 38.78 11.13
N GLN A 176 -6.53 39.00 11.29
CA GLN A 176 -5.93 40.33 11.47
C GLN A 176 -6.18 41.24 10.27
N HIS A 177 -5.89 40.77 9.06
CA HIS A 177 -6.11 41.52 7.83
C HIS A 177 -7.60 41.87 7.63
N ALA A 178 -8.51 40.94 7.93
CA ALA A 178 -9.95 41.21 7.88
C ALA A 178 -10.39 42.31 8.87
N MET A 179 -9.79 42.34 10.07
CA MET A 179 -10.03 43.40 11.05
C MET A 179 -9.51 44.75 10.58
N GLU A 180 -8.28 44.81 10.05
CA GLU A 180 -7.69 46.04 9.50
C GLU A 180 -8.54 46.62 8.36
N MET A 181 -8.97 45.77 7.42
CA MET A 181 -9.85 46.20 6.32
C MET A 181 -11.19 46.74 6.81
N LYS A 182 -11.76 46.14 7.87
CA LYS A 182 -13.00 46.62 8.49
C LYS A 182 -12.82 47.98 9.17
N ILE A 183 -11.69 48.21 9.84
CA ILE A 183 -11.36 49.51 10.46
C ILE A 183 -11.16 50.57 9.37
N ASN A 184 -10.37 50.27 8.34
CA ASN A 184 -10.12 51.20 7.23
C ASN A 184 -11.39 51.60 6.51
N ARG A 185 -12.31 50.65 6.28
CA ARG A 185 -13.62 50.93 5.68
C ARG A 185 -14.46 51.87 6.53
N LYS A 186 -14.54 51.64 7.85
CA LYS A 186 -15.27 52.53 8.76
C LYS A 186 -14.69 53.95 8.75
N LEU A 187 -13.36 54.07 8.82
CA LEU A 187 -12.68 55.37 8.75
C LEU A 187 -12.92 56.11 7.44
N ALA A 188 -13.08 55.37 6.33
CA ALA A 188 -13.41 55.96 5.03
C ALA A 188 -14.88 56.40 4.92
N GLU A 189 -15.81 55.72 5.61
CA GLU A 189 -17.24 56.07 5.66
C GLU A 189 -17.52 57.26 6.62
N GLU A 190 -16.63 57.52 7.58
CA GLU A 190 -16.72 58.64 8.54
C GLU A 190 -16.08 59.95 8.05
N ARG A 191 -15.44 59.94 6.86
CA ARG A 191 -14.86 61.13 6.20
C ARG A 191 -15.78 61.67 5.12
#